data_AF-A0A401TYJ5-F1
#
_entry.id   AF-A0A401TYJ5-F1
#
_cell.length_a   1.000
_cell.length_b   1.000
_cell.length_c   1.000
_cell.angle_alpha   90.00
_cell.angle_beta   90.00
_cell.angle_gamma   90.00
#
_symmetry.space_group_name_H-M   'P 1'
#
loop_
_entity.id
_entity.type
_entity.pdbx_description
1 polymer ?
#
loop_
_entity_poly.entity_id
_entity_poly.type
_entity_poly.pdbx_seq_one_letter_code
_entity_poly.pdbx_strand_id
1 'polypeptide(L)'
;MGFAGCAFVAIAMTQQGEMADDPEVDLVGMPENNAAGELLDDIVFDVVVATIEGLPKPRRRDPDALGESVRRAVRSALSEQWGKKPICIVHVLTV
;
A
#
# COMPACT_ATOMS: atom_id res chain seq x y z
N MET A 1 15.21 -20.62 -0.31
CA MET A 1 14.19 -19.77 -0.97
C MET A 1 12.93 -19.83 -0.13
N GLY A 2 12.69 -18.83 0.71
CA GLY A 2 11.48 -18.76 1.55
C GLY A 2 10.39 -17.97 0.84
N PHE A 3 9.13 -18.27 1.14
CA PHE A 3 7.99 -17.45 0.72
C PHE A 3 8.16 -16.01 1.26
N ALA A 4 7.80 -15.03 0.43
CA ALA A 4 7.92 -13.61 0.73
C ALA A 4 6.59 -12.99 1.17
N GLY A 5 5.56 -13.79 1.47
CA GLY A 5 4.24 -13.28 1.86
C GLY A 5 3.52 -12.51 0.76
N CYS A 6 2.34 -11.99 1.12
CA CYS A 6 1.49 -11.15 0.28
C CYS A 6 1.03 -9.92 1.08
N ALA A 7 1.04 -8.76 0.43
CA ALA A 7 0.44 -7.54 0.95
C ALA A 7 -0.79 -7.20 0.11
N PHE A 8 -1.93 -7.03 0.77
CA PHE A 8 -3.18 -6.60 0.18
C PHE A 8 -3.47 -5.17 0.62
N VAL A 9 -3.83 -4.31 -0.34
CA VAL A 9 -4.22 -2.93 -0.07
C VAL A 9 -5.52 -2.65 -0.80
N ALA A 10 -6.55 -2.20 -0.08
CA ALA A 10 -7.81 -1.76 -0.66
C ALA A 10 -8.00 -0.26 -0.44
N ILE A 11 -8.37 0.46 -1.49
CA ILE A 11 -8.48 1.92 -1.49
C ILE A 11 -9.82 2.30 -2.11
N ALA A 12 -10.63 3.05 -1.38
CA ALA A 12 -11.85 3.65 -1.91
C ALA A 12 -11.57 5.11 -2.33
N MET A 13 -11.79 5.43 -3.60
CA MET A 13 -11.55 6.75 -4.19
C MET A 13 -12.83 7.33 -4.76
N THR A 14 -13.07 8.61 -4.52
CA THR A 14 -14.13 9.37 -5.20
C THR A 14 -13.70 9.73 -6.62
N GLN A 15 -14.66 10.02 -7.50
CA GLN A 15 -14.39 10.54 -8.85
C GLN A 15 -13.59 11.87 -8.83
N GLN A 16 -13.63 12.60 -7.72
CA GLN A 16 -12.92 13.86 -7.55
C GLN A 16 -11.42 13.66 -7.27
N GLY A 17 -10.98 12.44 -6.95
CA GLY A 17 -9.60 12.08 -6.62
C GLY A 17 -9.29 12.23 -5.14
N GLU A 18 -10.28 11.99 -4.28
CA GLU A 18 -10.17 12.05 -2.83
C GLU A 18 -10.43 10.64 -2.27
N MET A 19 -9.78 10.29 -1.17
CA MET A 19 -10.08 9.04 -0.47
C MET A 19 -11.47 9.15 0.15
N ALA A 20 -12.32 8.16 -0.11
CA ALA A 20 -13.66 8.11 0.45
C ALA A 20 -13.67 7.58 1.89
N ASP A 21 -12.65 6.77 2.22
CA ASP A 21 -12.37 6.23 3.54
C ASP A 21 -10.87 5.91 3.64
N ASP A 22 -10.40 5.57 4.83
CA ASP A 22 -9.03 5.14 5.05
C ASP A 22 -8.72 3.83 4.29
N PRO A 23 -7.48 3.64 3.79
CA PRO A 23 -7.10 2.42 3.10
C PRO A 23 -7.01 1.24 4.07
N GLU A 24 -7.45 0.06 3.62
CA GLU A 24 -7.31 -1.18 4.38
C GLU A 24 -6.04 -1.93 3.94
N VAL A 25 -5.26 -2.41 4.90
CA VAL A 25 -4.01 -3.15 4.68
C VAL A 25 -4.08 -4.50 5.38
N ASP A 26 -3.76 -5.57 4.66
CA ASP A 26 -3.60 -6.91 5.24
C ASP A 26 -2.31 -7.57 4.76
N LEU A 27 -1.54 -8.12 5.70
CA LEU A 27 -0.21 -8.70 5.47
C LEU A 27 -0.21 -10.18 5.85
N VAL A 28 -0.10 -11.04 4.83
CA VAL A 28 -0.18 -12.50 5.01
C VAL A 28 1.18 -13.15 4.81
N GLY A 29 1.62 -13.95 5.80
CA GLY A 29 2.90 -14.65 5.75
C GLY A 29 4.11 -13.75 5.97
N MET A 30 3.89 -12.64 6.66
CA MET A 30 4.86 -11.60 7.02
C MET A 30 4.92 -11.52 8.55
N PRO A 31 6.04 -11.08 9.15
CA PRO A 31 6.06 -10.79 10.58
C PRO A 31 5.15 -9.60 10.90
N GLU A 32 4.62 -9.58 12.11
CA GLU A 32 3.80 -8.48 12.63
C GLU A 32 4.64 -7.21 12.83
N ASN A 33 5.86 -7.36 13.36
CA ASN A 33 6.78 -6.25 13.59
C ASN A 33 8.04 -6.33 12.71
N ASN A 34 8.59 -5.16 12.38
CA ASN A 34 9.91 -5.04 11.78
C ASN A 34 11.03 -5.30 12.82
N ALA A 35 12.29 -5.18 12.40
CA ALA A 35 13.45 -5.38 13.29
C ALA A 35 13.55 -4.34 14.43
N ALA A 36 12.89 -3.19 14.30
CA ALA A 36 12.81 -2.14 15.31
C ALA A 36 11.63 -2.33 16.30
N GLY A 37 10.77 -3.33 16.09
CA GLY A 37 9.58 -3.57 16.90
C GLY A 37 8.35 -2.76 16.47
N GLU A 38 8.39 -2.08 15.33
CA GLU A 38 7.28 -1.31 14.77
C GLU A 38 6.35 -2.22 13.97
N LEU A 39 5.04 -1.97 14.05
CA LEU A 39 4.02 -2.72 13.32
C LEU A 39 4.17 -2.49 11.80
N LEU A 40 4.27 -3.59 11.04
CA LEU A 40 4.52 -3.55 9.60
C LEU A 40 3.31 -3.07 8.81
N ASP A 41 2.11 -3.43 9.25
CA ASP A 41 0.84 -2.97 8.68
C ASP A 41 0.64 -1.47 8.88
N ASP A 42 0.94 -0.93 10.07
CA ASP A 42 0.94 0.52 10.33
C ASP A 42 1.91 1.27 9.39
N ILE A 43 3.14 0.78 9.23
CA ILE A 43 4.11 1.39 8.31
C ILE A 43 3.59 1.36 6.86
N VAL A 44 3.00 0.25 6.44
CA VAL A 44 2.44 0.12 5.09
C VAL A 44 1.26 1.07 4.91
N PHE A 45 0.38 1.19 5.90
CA PHE A 45 -0.73 2.14 5.91
C PHE A 45 -0.24 3.57 5.69
N ASP A 46 0.73 4.01 6.50
CA ASP A 46 1.32 5.36 6.39
C ASP A 46 1.92 5.61 5.00
N VAL A 47 2.62 4.61 4.44
CA VAL A 47 3.18 4.69 3.08
C VAL A 47 2.09 4.82 2.02
N VAL A 48 0.98 4.09 2.15
CA VAL A 48 -0.15 4.18 1.22
C VAL A 48 -0.75 5.59 1.26
N VAL A 49 -1.08 6.10 2.44
CA VAL A 49 -1.66 7.43 2.64
C VAL A 49 -0.72 8.50 2.08
N ALA A 50 0.55 8.52 2.49
CA ALA A 50 1.53 9.49 2.02
C ALA A 50 1.72 9.44 0.49
N THR A 51 1.68 8.24 -0.09
CA THR A 51 1.75 8.08 -1.55
C THR A 51 0.55 8.73 -2.23
N ILE A 52 -0.67 8.46 -1.76
CA ILE A 52 -1.89 9.02 -2.37
C ILE A 52 -1.88 10.55 -2.24
N GLU A 53 -1.58 11.08 -1.07
CA GLU A 53 -1.55 12.53 -0.82
C GLU A 53 -0.46 13.25 -1.63
N GLY A 54 0.68 12.59 -1.85
CA GLY A 54 1.77 13.10 -2.68
C GLY A 54 1.50 13.07 -4.18
N LEU A 55 0.45 12.36 -4.64
CA LEU A 55 0.14 12.26 -6.06
C LEU A 55 -0.60 13.51 -6.58
N PRO A 56 -0.24 13.99 -7.79
CA PRO A 56 -0.99 15.04 -8.45
C PRO A 56 -2.41 14.55 -8.76
N LYS A 57 -3.38 15.46 -8.70
CA LYS A 57 -4.81 15.18 -8.85
C LYS A 57 -5.17 14.31 -10.08
N PRO A 58 -4.55 14.47 -11.27
CA PRO A 58 -4.81 13.57 -12.40
C PRO A 58 -4.45 12.11 -12.12
N ARG A 59 -3.34 11.83 -11.42
CA ARG A 59 -2.97 10.45 -11.05
C ARG A 59 -3.89 9.87 -9.99
N ARG A 60 -4.41 10.69 -9.07
CA ARG A 60 -5.39 10.24 -8.08
C ARG A 60 -6.75 9.84 -8.67
N ARG A 61 -7.10 10.38 -9.83
CA ARG A 61 -8.36 10.09 -10.55
C ARG A 61 -8.26 8.93 -11.53
N ASP A 62 -7.06 8.40 -11.73
CA ASP A 62 -6.79 7.25 -12.59
C ASP A 62 -6.53 6.04 -11.67
N PRO A 63 -7.50 5.13 -11.52
CA PRO A 63 -7.40 3.99 -10.60
C PRO A 63 -6.19 3.08 -10.90
N ASP A 64 -5.86 2.88 -12.18
CA ASP A 64 -4.74 2.03 -12.59
C ASP A 64 -3.41 2.71 -12.24
N ALA A 65 -3.29 4.01 -12.54
CA ALA A 65 -2.08 4.76 -12.22
C ALA A 65 -1.86 4.94 -10.71
N LEU A 66 -2.93 5.15 -9.95
CA LEU A 66 -2.90 5.21 -8.48
C LEU A 66 -2.51 3.85 -7.90
N GLY A 67 -3.18 2.78 -8.35
CA GLY A 67 -2.91 1.41 -7.90
C GLY A 67 -1.45 1.00 -8.12
N GLU A 68 -0.88 1.27 -9.29
CA GLU A 68 0.52 0.96 -9.57
C GLU A 68 1.50 1.85 -8.79
N SER A 69 1.16 3.13 -8.56
CA SER A 69 1.94 4.02 -7.69
C SER A 69 2.03 3.48 -6.27
N VAL A 70 0.89 3.12 -5.67
CA VAL A 70 0.83 2.57 -4.31
C VAL A 70 1.54 1.22 -4.25
N ARG A 71 1.28 0.33 -5.22
CA ARG A 71 1.91 -0.99 -5.28
C ARG A 71 3.44 -0.88 -5.24
N ARG A 72 4.02 0.03 -6.01
CA ARG A 72 5.48 0.26 -6.04
C ARG A 72 5.99 0.82 -4.72
N ALA A 73 5.28 1.77 -4.11
CA ALA A 73 5.66 2.37 -2.83
C ALA A 73 5.65 1.34 -1.70
N VAL A 74 4.55 0.62 -1.51
CA VAL A 74 4.39 -0.46 -0.52
C VAL A 74 5.46 -1.53 -0.72
N ARG A 75 5.67 -1.96 -1.97
CA ARG A 75 6.66 -2.97 -2.30
C ARG A 75 8.09 -2.53 -1.97
N SER A 76 8.40 -1.23 -2.07
CA SER A 76 9.68 -0.65 -1.68
C SER A 76 9.82 -0.61 -0.16
N ALA A 77 8.80 -0.11 0.54
CA ALA A 77 8.77 -0.02 2.00
C ALA A 77 8.95 -1.40 2.65
N LEU A 78 8.26 -2.43 2.16
CA LEU A 78 8.41 -3.79 2.66
C LEU A 78 9.80 -4.38 2.40
N SER A 79 10.44 -3.98 1.30
CA SER A 79 11.84 -4.36 1.03
C SER A 79 12.81 -3.70 2.00
N GLU A 80 12.51 -2.50 2.48
CA GLU A 80 13.33 -1.77 3.45
C GLU A 80 13.11 -2.30 4.87
N GLN A 81 11.85 -2.44 5.29
CA GLN A 81 11.47 -2.79 6.66
C GLN A 81 11.68 -4.27 6.99
N TRP A 82 11.51 -5.15 5.99
CA TRP A 82 11.59 -6.60 6.20
C TRP A 82 12.71 -7.28 5.40
N GLY A 83 13.32 -6.59 4.42
CA GLY A 83 14.37 -7.16 3.58
C GLY A 83 13.87 -8.18 2.53
N LYS A 84 12.55 -8.36 2.41
CA LYS A 84 11.92 -9.23 1.41
C LYS A 84 10.97 -8.46 0.50
N LYS A 85 10.61 -9.12 -0.59
CA LYS A 85 9.95 -8.52 -1.74
C LYS A 85 8.61 -9.25 -2.02
N PRO A 86 7.57 -9.02 -1.18
CA PRO A 86 6.27 -9.69 -1.30
C PRO A 86 5.57 -9.44 -2.63
N ILE A 87 4.57 -10.28 -2.90
CA ILE A 87 3.53 -9.96 -3.88
C ILE A 87 2.67 -8.86 -3.27
N CYS A 88 2.48 -7.75 -3.98
CA CYS A 88 1.61 -6.66 -3.55
C CYS A 88 0.44 -6.56 -4.52
N ILE A 89 -0.77 -6.67 -3.97
CA ILE A 89 -2.04 -6.60 -4.68
C ILE A 89 -2.75 -5.35 -4.17
N VAL A 90 -3.01 -4.40 -5.08
CA VAL A 90 -3.67 -3.14 -4.76
C VAL A 90 -4.99 -3.11 -5.52
N HIS A 91 -6.09 -2.94 -4.79
CA HIS A 91 -7.42 -2.77 -5.34
C HIS A 91 -7.88 -1.34 -5.11
N VAL A 92 -8.22 -0.67 -6.20
CA VAL A 92 -8.78 0.68 -6.16
C VAL A 92 -10.24 0.60 -6.57
N LEU A 93 -11.14 0.97 -5.66
CA LEU A 93 -12.56 1.05 -5.89
C LEU A 93 -12.94 2.52 -6.11
N THR A 94 -13.57 2.81 -7.24
CA THR A 94 -14.17 4.14 -7.45
C THR A 94 -15.60 4.13 -6.94
N VAL A 95 -15.91 5.02 -6.00
CA VAL A 95 -17.22 5.17 -5.34
C VAL A 95 -17.85 6.53 -5.59
#